data_AF-A0A358IEJ2-F1
#
_entry.id   AF-A0A358IEJ2-F1
#
_cell.length_a   1.000
_cell.length_b   1.000
_cell.length_c   1.000
_cell.angle_alpha   90.00
_cell.angle_beta   90.00
_cell.angle_gamma   90.00
#
_symmetry.space_group_name_H-M   'P 1'
#
loop_
_entity.id
_entity.type
_entity.pdbx_description
1 polymer ?
#
loop_
_entity_poly.entity_id
_entity_poly.type
_entity_poly.pdbx_seq_one_letter_code
_entity_poly.pdbx_strand_id
1 'polypeptide(L)'
;LLISIALGLVFVGFQGVEWVALLSEGLTMQSSAYGGFFYLIVGSHAIHAVGALIALIWAYDRSSKGRLTSTQLGTVSAFWYFVVLVWPVLYWQVYL
;
A
#
# COMPACT_ATOMS: atom_id res chain seq x y z
N LEU A 1 -12.21 9.85 2.67
CA LEU A 1 -11.72 9.65 1.28
C LEU A 1 -10.52 10.54 0.99
N LEU A 2 -10.65 11.86 0.88
CA LEU A 2 -9.52 12.76 0.54
C LEU A 2 -8.31 12.61 1.47
N ILE A 3 -8.52 12.63 2.78
CA ILE A 3 -7.44 12.44 3.78
C ILE A 3 -6.79 11.06 3.59
N SER A 4 -7.58 10.01 3.42
CA SER A 4 -7.10 8.64 3.20
C SER A 4 -6.25 8.54 1.92
N ILE A 5 -6.67 9.20 0.84
CA ILE A 5 -5.92 9.26 -0.42
C ILE A 5 -4.59 10.00 -0.21
N ALA A 6 -4.60 11.16 0.45
CA ALA A 6 -3.40 11.93 0.71
C ALA A 6 -2.39 11.12 1.55
N LEU A 7 -2.85 10.50 2.64
CA LEU A 7 -2.01 9.63 3.48
C LEU A 7 -1.48 8.41 2.70
N GLY A 8 -2.31 7.80 1.84
CA GLY A 8 -1.88 6.69 0.99
C GLY A 8 -0.83 7.08 -0.04
N LEU A 9 -0.98 8.25 -0.68
CA LEU A 9 0.03 8.80 -1.59
C LEU A 9 1.35 9.04 -0.88
N VAL A 10 1.29 9.66 0.30
CA VAL A 10 2.48 9.90 1.13
C VAL A 10 3.16 8.58 1.51
N PHE A 11 2.38 7.59 1.97
CA PHE A 11 2.89 6.26 2.34
C PHE A 11 3.57 5.55 1.17
N VAL A 12 2.91 5.47 0.01
CA VAL A 12 3.46 4.82 -1.20
C VAL A 12 4.72 5.57 -1.69
N GLY A 13 4.71 6.90 -1.63
CA GLY A 13 5.87 7.72 -2.01
C GLY A 13 7.08 7.47 -1.11
N PHE A 14 6.89 7.50 0.21
CA PHE A 14 7.95 7.18 1.16
C PHE A 14 8.48 5.76 0.97
N GLN A 15 7.60 4.78 0.78
CA GLN A 15 8.04 3.41 0.52
C GLN A 15 8.80 3.26 -0.79
N GLY A 16 8.42 4.01 -1.84
CA GLY A 16 9.19 4.03 -3.08
C GLY A 16 10.62 4.53 -2.89
N VAL A 17 10.82 5.57 -2.08
CA VAL A 17 12.16 6.10 -1.75
C VAL A 17 12.98 5.07 -0.98
N GLU A 18 12.39 4.46 0.04
CA GLU A 18 13.04 3.43 0.85
C GLU A 18 13.44 2.20 0.03
N TRP A 19 12.56 1.74 -0.85
CA TRP A 19 12.83 0.63 -1.76
C TRP A 19 14.03 0.94 -2.67
N VAL A 20 14.09 2.13 -3.27
CA VAL A 20 15.23 2.53 -4.11
C VAL A 20 16.53 2.60 -3.30
N ALA A 21 16.48 3.11 -2.07
CA ALA A 21 17.64 3.14 -1.18
C ALA A 21 18.15 1.72 -0.86
N LEU A 22 17.27 0.79 -0.50
CA LEU A 22 17.63 -0.60 -0.21
C LEU A 22 18.25 -1.32 -1.42
N LEU A 23 17.74 -1.06 -2.63
CA LEU A 23 18.34 -1.56 -3.86
C LEU A 23 19.76 -1.01 -4.07
N SER A 24 19.97 0.28 -3.78
CA SER A 24 21.29 0.90 -3.92
C SER A 24 22.31 0.41 -2.89
N GLU A 25 21.85 -0.02 -1.72
CA GLU A 25 22.65 -0.68 -0.67
C GLU A 25 22.90 -2.18 -0.96
N GLY A 26 22.44 -2.69 -2.11
CA GLY A 26 22.71 -4.07 -2.57
C GLY A 26 21.71 -5.12 -2.09
N LEU A 27 20.66 -4.74 -1.33
CA LEU A 27 19.56 -5.64 -1.03
C LEU A 27 18.67 -5.77 -2.26
N THR A 28 18.78 -6.91 -2.96
CA THR A 28 17.99 -7.25 -4.15
C THR A 28 17.27 -8.58 -3.97
N MET A 29 16.31 -8.90 -4.85
CA MET A 29 15.63 -10.21 -4.84
C MET A 29 16.59 -11.39 -4.98
N GLN A 30 17.72 -11.20 -5.63
CA GLN A 30 18.73 -12.23 -5.90
C GLN A 30 19.93 -12.16 -4.95
N SER A 31 19.99 -11.14 -4.08
CA SER A 31 21.11 -10.95 -3.15
C SER A 31 21.20 -12.05 -2.09
N SER A 32 20.05 -12.57 -1.64
CA SER A 32 19.95 -13.60 -0.61
C SER A 32 18.51 -14.14 -0.53
N ALA A 33 18.32 -15.25 0.20
CA ALA A 33 16.98 -15.73 0.53
C ALA A 33 16.16 -14.68 1.31
N TYR A 34 16.81 -13.90 2.17
CA TYR A 34 16.18 -12.79 2.89
C TYR A 34 15.71 -11.69 1.93
N GLY A 35 16.57 -11.23 1.01
CA GLY A 35 16.22 -10.23 0.01
C GLY A 35 15.07 -10.69 -0.91
N GLY A 36 15.07 -11.96 -1.32
CA GLY A 36 13.96 -12.57 -2.05
C GLY A 36 12.64 -12.54 -1.27
N PHE A 37 12.64 -12.97 0.00
CA PHE A 37 11.46 -12.94 0.86
C PHE A 37 10.97 -11.51 1.16
N PHE A 38 11.90 -10.60 1.46
CA PHE A 38 11.62 -9.18 1.71
C PHE A 38 10.83 -8.57 0.55
N TYR A 39 11.36 -8.63 -0.68
CA TYR A 39 10.69 -8.02 -1.83
C TYR A 39 9.44 -8.78 -2.27
N LEU A 40 9.33 -10.08 -1.98
CA LEU A 40 8.09 -10.81 -2.20
C LEU A 40 6.97 -10.28 -1.30
N ILE A 41 7.21 -10.16 0.01
CA ILE A 41 6.15 -9.79 0.96
C ILE A 41 5.86 -8.29 0.94
N VAL A 42 6.90 -7.44 0.97
CA VAL A 42 6.78 -5.98 0.89
C VAL A 42 6.27 -5.56 -0.48
N GLY A 43 6.74 -6.20 -1.56
CA GLY A 43 6.27 -5.91 -2.90
C GLY A 43 4.82 -6.33 -3.14
N SER A 44 4.42 -7.50 -2.61
CA SER A 44 2.99 -7.89 -2.62
C SER A 44 2.15 -6.86 -1.89
N HIS A 45 2.57 -6.41 -0.71
CA HIS A 45 1.87 -5.38 0.04
C HIS A 45 1.78 -4.05 -0.72
N ALA A 46 2.86 -3.61 -1.36
CA ALA A 46 2.88 -2.39 -2.16
C ALA A 46 1.88 -2.43 -3.32
N ILE A 47 1.75 -3.57 -4.01
CA ILE A 47 0.74 -3.76 -5.06
C ILE A 47 -0.68 -3.59 -4.49
N HIS A 48 -0.96 -4.18 -3.32
CA HIS A 48 -2.26 -4.02 -2.67
C HIS A 48 -2.50 -2.56 -2.23
N ALA A 49 -1.49 -1.87 -1.72
CA ALA A 49 -1.58 -0.46 -1.34
C ALA A 49 -1.89 0.46 -2.52
N VAL A 50 -1.23 0.25 -3.67
CA VAL A 50 -1.53 0.97 -4.92
C VAL A 50 -2.95 0.65 -5.39
N GLY A 51 -3.36 -0.63 -5.36
CA GLY A 51 -4.73 -1.03 -5.71
C GLY A 51 -5.78 -0.38 -4.80
N ALA A 52 -5.53 -0.32 -3.49
CA ALA A 52 -6.43 0.33 -2.53
C ALA A 52 -6.49 1.84 -2.73
N LEU A 53 -5.37 2.46 -3.09
CA LEU A 53 -5.32 3.88 -3.43
C LEU A 53 -6.14 4.20 -4.69
N ILE A 54 -6.02 3.38 -5.74
CA ILE A 54 -6.85 3.51 -6.95
C ILE A 54 -8.34 3.35 -6.59
N ALA A 55 -8.69 2.38 -5.75
CA ALA A 55 -10.06 2.16 -5.30
C ALA A 55 -10.61 3.37 -4.49
N LEU A 56 -9.78 4.01 -3.65
CA LEU A 56 -10.13 5.23 -2.93
C LEU A 56 -10.36 6.41 -3.88
N ILE A 57 -9.49 6.61 -4.89
CA ILE A 57 -9.64 7.66 -5.90
C ILE A 57 -10.92 7.44 -6.71
N TRP A 58 -11.19 6.20 -7.12
CA TRP A 58 -12.43 5.83 -7.78
C TRP A 58 -13.66 6.10 -6.90
N ALA A 59 -13.61 5.73 -5.62
CA ALA A 59 -14.71 5.98 -4.69
C ALA A 59 -14.94 7.49 -4.50
N TYR A 60 -13.88 8.30 -4.46
CA TYR A 60 -13.98 9.75 -4.40
C TYR A 60 -14.67 10.34 -5.63
N ASP A 61 -14.28 9.93 -6.85
CA ASP A 61 -14.94 10.36 -8.09
C ASP A 61 -16.42 9.95 -8.15
N ARG A 62 -16.75 8.75 -7.69
CA ARG A 62 -18.15 8.29 -7.59
C ARG A 62 -18.95 9.09 -6.56
N SER A 63 -18.32 9.42 -5.43
CA SER A 63 -18.94 10.21 -4.36
C SER A 63 -19.21 11.64 -4.81
N SER A 64 -18.27 12.27 -5.52
CA SER A 64 -18.44 13.65 -6.01
C SER A 64 -19.56 13.78 -7.05
N LYS A 65 -19.85 12.71 -7.78
CA LYS A 65 -20.97 12.60 -8.73
C LYS A 65 -22.29 12.14 -8.08
N GLY A 66 -22.31 11.87 -6.77
CA GLY A 66 -23.49 11.36 -6.07
C GLY A 66 -23.88 9.92 -6.44
N ARG A 67 -22.95 9.11 -6.97
CA ARG A 67 -23.21 7.76 -7.49
C ARG A 67 -22.58 6.65 -6.65
N LEU A 68 -21.92 6.98 -5.55
CA LEU A 68 -21.32 6.00 -4.64
C LEU A 68 -22.38 5.43 -3.71
N THR A 69 -22.55 4.10 -3.72
CA THR A 69 -23.47 3.43 -2.80
C THR A 69 -22.78 3.10 -1.47
N SER A 70 -23.55 2.93 -0.39
CA SER A 70 -23.02 2.56 0.93
C SER A 70 -22.27 1.22 0.88
N THR A 71 -22.76 0.25 0.10
CA THR A 71 -22.08 -1.04 -0.09
C THR A 71 -20.72 -0.85 -0.77
N GLN A 72 -20.64 -0.05 -1.84
CA GLN A 72 -19.38 0.24 -2.52
C GLN A 72 -18.37 0.93 -1.59
N LEU A 73 -18.84 1.91 -0.82
CA LEU A 73 -18.01 2.58 0.18
C LEU A 73 -17.51 1.60 1.25
N GLY A 74 -18.37 0.71 1.73
CA GLY A 74 -18.03 -0.33 2.68
C GLY A 74 -16.93 -1.27 2.15
N THR A 75 -17.07 -1.76 0.92
CA THR A 75 -16.06 -2.62 0.27
C THR A 75 -14.71 -1.91 0.13
N VAL A 76 -14.69 -0.67 -0.38
CA VAL A 76 -13.44 0.10 -0.55
C VAL A 76 -12.81 0.40 0.80
N SER A 77 -13.61 0.74 1.82
CA SER A 77 -13.11 1.01 3.16
C SER A 77 -12.52 -0.23 3.81
N ALA A 78 -13.18 -1.38 3.70
CA ALA A 78 -12.69 -2.66 4.22
C ALA A 78 -11.34 -3.04 3.58
N PHE A 79 -11.22 -2.88 2.26
CA PHE A 79 -9.96 -3.15 1.56
C PHE A 79 -8.84 -2.18 2.01
N TRP A 80 -9.15 -0.88 2.12
CA TRP A 80 -8.20 0.10 2.63
C TRP A 80 -7.70 -0.23 4.04
N TYR A 81 -8.62 -0.53 4.98
CA TYR A 81 -8.25 -0.88 6.35
C TYR A 81 -7.46 -2.18 6.44
N PHE A 82 -7.80 -3.19 5.64
CA PHE A 82 -7.02 -4.42 5.55
C PHE A 82 -5.56 -4.12 5.19
N VAL A 83 -5.33 -3.34 4.13
CA VAL A 83 -3.97 -2.95 3.73
C VAL A 83 -3.27 -2.21 4.86
N VAL A 84 -3.89 -1.17 5.43
CA VAL A 84 -3.29 -0.36 6.50
C VAL A 84 -2.91 -1.21 7.71
N LEU A 85 -3.75 -2.17 8.11
CA LEU A 85 -3.52 -3.01 9.29
C LEU A 85 -2.44 -4.09 9.08
N VAL A 86 -2.22 -4.53 7.85
CA VAL A 86 -1.15 -5.50 7.53
C VAL A 86 0.23 -4.85 7.64
N TRP A 87 0.35 -3.55 7.36
CA TRP A 87 1.67 -2.90 7.29
C TRP A 87 2.48 -2.93 8.60
N PRO A 88 1.93 -2.61 9.79
CA PRO A 88 2.70 -2.70 11.04
C PRO A 88 3.24 -4.11 11.33
N VAL A 89 2.49 -5.14 10.93
CA VAL A 89 2.93 -6.53 11.03
C VAL A 89 4.09 -6.76 10.08
N LEU A 90 4.02 -6.33 8.82
CA LEU A 90 5.16 -6.48 7.91
C LEU A 90 6.38 -5.69 8.39
N TYR A 91 6.16 -4.48 8.88
CA TYR A 91 7.22 -3.61 9.39
C TYR A 91 8.00 -4.29 10.52
N TRP A 92 7.30 -4.87 11.50
CA TRP A 92 7.94 -5.63 12.57
C TRP A 92 8.78 -6.79 12.02
N GLN A 93 8.30 -7.52 11.02
CA GLN A 93 8.97 -8.74 10.53
C GLN A 93 10.23 -8.46 9.74
N VAL A 94 10.33 -7.29 9.10
CA VAL A 94 11.40 -6.99 8.14
C VAL A 94 12.33 -5.85 8.56
N TYR A 95 11.97 -5.10 9.60
CA TYR A 95 12.79 -4.00 10.14
C TYR A 95 13.15 -4.15 11.62
N LEU A 96 12.47 -5.01 12.39
CA LEU A 96 12.70 -5.23 13.82
C LEU A 96 13.10 -6.69 14.10
#